data_AF-A0A936XA69-F1
#
_entry.id   AF-A0A936XA69-F1
#
_cell.length_a   1.000
_cell.length_b   1.000
_cell.length_c   1.000
_cell.angle_alpha   90.00
_cell.angle_beta   90.00
_cell.angle_gamma   90.00
#
_symmetry.space_group_name_H-M   'P 1'
#
loop_
_entity.id
_entity.type
_entity.pdbx_description
1 polymer ?
#
loop_
_entity_poly.entity_id
_entity_poly.type
_entity_poly.pdbx_seq_one_letter_code
_entity_poly.pdbx_strand_id
1 'polypeptide(L)'
;MNNTLRFLFFTGILFIVYGVACRVMNWYFFWESRWVGEMMLLAGITGFFYNRVVEKEKYKLRAMPEKVILVIVFLILLVQTVFLAVMPMTDAWQAAKNNLMNDQYLQEETGAISGISLTPLGTYSSHSENGSRVTKVVFFLTIKGDTKYKDMVMHLEHTWFR
;
A
#
# COMPACT_ATOMS: atom_id res chain seq x y z
N MET A 1 -20.92 13.45 -15.02
CA MET A 1 -19.55 13.13 -14.56
C MET A 1 -18.58 14.16 -15.14
N ASN A 2 -18.00 15.02 -14.31
CA ASN A 2 -17.03 16.04 -14.75
C ASN A 2 -15.87 15.39 -15.49
N ASN A 3 -15.39 16.04 -16.57
CA ASN A 3 -14.27 15.56 -17.39
C ASN A 3 -13.02 15.26 -16.54
N THR A 4 -12.79 16.03 -15.48
CA THR A 4 -11.69 15.84 -14.51
C THR A 4 -11.74 14.48 -13.81
N LEU A 5 -12.91 14.01 -13.39
CA LEU A 5 -13.04 12.70 -12.73
C LEU A 5 -12.86 11.54 -13.70
N ARG A 6 -13.32 11.72 -14.95
CA ARG A 6 -13.06 10.75 -16.02
C ARG A 6 -11.55 10.61 -16.23
N PHE A 7 -10.87 11.75 -16.35
CA PHE A 7 -9.43 11.80 -16.52
C PHE A 7 -8.71 11.10 -15.36
N LEU A 8 -9.01 11.46 -14.10
CA LEU A 8 -8.41 10.82 -12.93
C LEU A 8 -8.60 9.30 -12.91
N PHE A 9 -9.80 8.82 -13.26
CA PHE A 9 -10.08 7.38 -13.29
C PHE A 9 -9.30 6.65 -14.39
N PHE A 10 -9.30 7.19 -15.62
CA PHE A 10 -8.56 6.60 -16.74
C PHE A 10 -7.05 6.63 -16.51
N THR A 11 -6.52 7.75 -16.02
CA THR A 11 -5.11 7.89 -15.70
C THR A 11 -4.71 6.96 -14.55
N GLY A 12 -5.56 6.79 -13.54
CA GLY A 12 -5.34 5.82 -12.47
C GLY A 12 -5.24 4.37 -12.99
N ILE A 13 -6.18 3.96 -13.85
CA ILE A 13 -6.12 2.63 -14.50
C ILE A 13 -4.84 2.48 -15.32
N LEU A 14 -4.49 3.49 -16.11
CA LEU A 14 -3.30 3.46 -16.97
C LEU A 14 -2.03 3.32 -16.12
N PHE A 15 -1.93 4.02 -14.99
CA PHE A 15 -0.81 3.86 -14.05
C PHE A 15 -0.76 2.47 -13.41
N ILE A 16 -1.89 1.87 -13.05
CA ILE A 16 -1.93 0.50 -12.53
C ILE A 16 -1.43 -0.49 -13.59
N VAL A 17 -1.95 -0.41 -14.82
CA VAL A 17 -1.53 -1.27 -15.94
C VAL A 17 -0.06 -1.07 -16.25
N TYR A 18 0.40 0.18 -16.30
CA TYR A 18 1.80 0.52 -16.51
C TYR A 18 2.69 -0.05 -15.40
N GLY A 19 2.27 0.06 -14.13
CA GLY A 19 3.01 -0.49 -13.00
C GLY A 19 3.10 -2.01 -13.04
N VAL A 20 2.03 -2.70 -13.45
CA VAL A 20 2.05 -4.16 -13.67
C VAL A 20 2.97 -4.52 -14.84
N ALA A 21 2.89 -3.81 -15.97
CA ALA A 21 3.75 -4.04 -17.12
C ALA A 21 5.23 -3.83 -16.80
N CYS A 22 5.57 -2.77 -16.05
CA CYS A 22 6.92 -2.54 -15.58
C CYS A 22 7.43 -3.67 -14.69
N ARG A 23 6.56 -4.24 -13.85
CA ARG A 23 6.92 -5.41 -13.02
C ARG A 23 7.20 -6.66 -13.84
N VAL A 24 6.39 -6.90 -14.85
CA VAL A 24 6.59 -8.05 -15.76
C VAL A 24 7.87 -7.89 -16.58
N MET A 25 8.20 -6.67 -17.01
CA MET A 25 9.39 -6.40 -17.82
C MET A 25 10.65 -6.05 -17.02
N ASN A 26 10.58 -6.06 -15.68
CA ASN A 26 11.67 -5.64 -14.78
C ASN A 26 12.21 -4.22 -15.08
N TRP A 27 11.34 -3.29 -15.47
CA TRP A 27 11.72 -1.91 -15.76
C TRP A 27 11.72 -1.04 -14.50
N TYR A 28 12.84 -0.38 -14.26
CA TYR A 28 13.12 0.36 -13.02
C TYR A 28 12.43 1.73 -12.94
N PHE A 29 12.05 2.32 -14.08
CA PHE A 29 11.86 3.77 -14.19
C PHE A 29 10.67 4.35 -13.40
N PHE A 30 9.64 3.56 -13.05
CA PHE A 30 8.47 4.12 -12.34
C PHE A 30 7.64 3.04 -11.61
N TRP A 31 8.27 2.27 -10.73
CA TRP A 31 7.64 1.13 -10.03
C TRP A 31 6.59 1.54 -8.97
N GLU A 32 6.66 2.78 -8.45
CA GLU A 32 5.67 3.38 -7.54
C GLU A 32 4.34 3.71 -8.24
N SER A 33 4.33 3.67 -9.58
CA SER A 33 3.15 3.95 -10.41
C SER A 33 1.92 3.16 -10.01
N ARG A 34 2.08 1.91 -9.55
CA ARG A 34 0.96 1.10 -9.10
C ARG A 34 0.25 1.75 -7.90
N TRP A 35 1.01 2.14 -6.88
CA TRP A 35 0.44 2.73 -5.66
C TRP A 35 -0.14 4.12 -5.94
N VAL A 36 0.54 4.93 -6.77
CA VAL A 36 0.02 6.21 -7.25
C VAL A 36 -1.28 6.02 -8.04
N GLY A 37 -1.33 5.02 -8.92
CA GLY A 37 -2.52 4.66 -9.70
C GLY A 37 -3.69 4.22 -8.83
N GLU A 38 -3.43 3.41 -7.79
CA GLU A 38 -4.42 3.00 -6.79
C GLU A 38 -5.00 4.23 -6.06
N MET A 39 -4.17 5.18 -5.63
CA MET A 39 -4.63 6.42 -4.99
C MET A 39 -5.47 7.30 -5.93
N MET A 40 -5.05 7.45 -7.19
CA MET A 40 -5.82 8.19 -8.20
C MET A 40 -7.17 7.53 -8.48
N LEU A 41 -7.21 6.20 -8.53
CA LEU A 41 -8.43 5.43 -8.73
C LEU A 41 -9.39 5.58 -7.56
N LEU A 42 -8.89 5.50 -6.32
CA LEU A 42 -9.70 5.74 -5.10
C LEU A 42 -10.24 7.18 -5.06
N ALA A 43 -9.43 8.18 -5.42
CA ALA A 43 -9.86 9.56 -5.52
C ALA A 43 -10.96 9.75 -6.59
N GLY A 44 -10.79 9.10 -7.75
CA GLY A 44 -11.78 9.08 -8.83
C GLY A 44 -13.11 8.46 -8.40
N ILE A 45 -13.06 7.30 -7.72
CA ILE A 45 -14.23 6.62 -7.15
C ILE A 45 -14.92 7.53 -6.13
N THR A 46 -14.16 8.13 -5.23
CA THR A 46 -14.68 9.04 -4.19
C THR A 46 -15.41 10.22 -4.83
N GLY A 47 -14.78 10.89 -5.80
CA GLY A 47 -15.41 12.00 -6.52
C GLY A 47 -16.64 11.59 -7.32
N PHE A 48 -16.65 10.38 -7.89
CA PHE A 48 -17.82 9.83 -8.58
C PHE A 48 -19.02 9.63 -7.62
N PHE A 49 -18.80 8.94 -6.49
CA PHE A 49 -19.86 8.69 -5.52
C PHE A 49 -20.32 9.97 -4.83
N TYR A 50 -19.40 10.89 -4.54
CA TYR A 50 -19.73 12.21 -4.01
C TYR A 50 -20.69 12.96 -4.93
N ASN A 51 -20.38 13.04 -6.23
CA ASN A 51 -21.26 13.68 -7.20
C ASN A 51 -22.63 13.00 -7.29
N ARG A 52 -22.69 11.67 -7.22
CA ARG A 52 -23.98 10.95 -7.19
C ARG A 52 -24.80 11.26 -5.95
N VAL A 53 -24.16 11.40 -4.78
CA VAL A 53 -24.86 11.80 -3.54
C VAL A 53 -25.45 13.19 -3.71
N VAL A 54 -24.63 14.16 -4.16
CA VAL A 54 -25.08 15.54 -4.39
C VAL A 54 -26.22 15.61 -5.40
N GLU A 55 -26.14 14.87 -6.52
CA GLU A 55 -27.22 14.79 -7.51
C GLU A 55 -28.50 14.20 -6.91
N LYS A 56 -28.40 13.06 -6.20
CA LYS A 56 -29.58 12.42 -5.60
C LYS A 56 -30.23 13.28 -4.51
N GLU A 57 -29.45 14.00 -3.72
CA GLU A 57 -29.97 14.90 -2.70
C GLU A 57 -30.74 16.08 -3.32
N LYS A 58 -30.28 16.62 -4.45
CA LYS A 58 -31.02 17.64 -5.21
C LYS A 58 -32.40 17.16 -5.65
N TYR A 59 -32.52 15.90 -6.04
CA TYR A 59 -33.79 15.30 -6.47
C TYR A 59 -34.56 14.58 -5.34
N LYS A 60 -34.16 14.76 -4.07
CA LYS A 60 -34.77 14.09 -2.89
C LYS A 60 -34.82 12.56 -3.01
N LEU A 61 -33.89 11.97 -3.77
CA LEU A 61 -33.75 10.51 -3.91
C LEU A 61 -32.92 9.91 -2.78
N ARG A 62 -33.13 8.63 -2.48
CA ARG A 62 -32.34 7.91 -1.47
C ARG A 62 -30.89 7.72 -1.95
N ALA A 63 -29.95 8.36 -1.27
CA ALA A 63 -28.49 8.27 -1.50
C ALA A 63 -27.76 7.41 -0.45
N MET A 64 -28.50 6.64 0.37
CA MET A 64 -27.94 5.83 1.45
C MET A 64 -26.83 4.86 1.01
N PRO A 65 -26.98 4.08 -0.09
CA PRO A 65 -25.92 3.15 -0.48
C PRO A 65 -24.64 3.88 -0.93
N GLU A 66 -24.75 5.02 -1.63
CA GLU A 66 -23.58 5.80 -2.02
C GLU A 66 -22.83 6.40 -0.81
N LYS A 67 -23.55 6.82 0.23
CA LYS A 67 -22.94 7.29 1.49
C LYS A 67 -22.17 6.19 2.19
N VAL A 68 -22.71 4.97 2.23
CA VAL A 68 -22.02 3.80 2.81
C VAL A 68 -20.72 3.51 2.05
N ILE A 69 -20.75 3.55 0.72
CA ILE A 69 -19.55 3.34 -0.10
C ILE A 69 -18.49 4.42 0.18
N LEU A 70 -18.89 5.70 0.26
CA LEU A 70 -17.97 6.78 0.61
C LEU A 70 -17.32 6.58 1.99
N VAL A 71 -18.09 6.16 2.99
CA VAL A 71 -17.55 5.87 4.32
C VAL A 71 -16.54 4.74 4.28
N ILE A 72 -16.83 3.66 3.53
CA ILE A 72 -15.90 2.53 3.38
C ILE A 72 -14.60 2.97 2.70
N VAL A 73 -14.69 3.72 1.59
CA VAL A 73 -13.50 4.20 0.87
C VAL A 73 -12.67 5.14 1.76
N PHE A 74 -13.33 6.03 2.50
CA PHE A 74 -12.66 6.93 3.44
C PHE A 74 -11.97 6.17 4.57
N LEU A 75 -12.60 5.12 5.11
CA LEU A 75 -12.00 4.26 6.13
C LEU A 75 -10.75 3.54 5.58
N ILE A 76 -10.80 3.03 4.35
CA ILE A 76 -9.64 2.39 3.71
C ILE A 76 -8.48 3.40 3.57
N LEU A 77 -8.76 4.61 3.07
CA LEU A 77 -7.74 5.67 2.93
C LEU A 77 -7.17 6.08 4.29
N LEU A 78 -8.00 6.18 5.32
CA LEU A 78 -7.57 6.49 6.68
C LEU A 78 -6.62 5.41 7.22
N VAL A 79 -7.01 4.13 7.12
CA VAL A 79 -6.19 3.01 7.58
C VAL A 79 -4.84 2.98 6.85
N GLN A 80 -4.84 3.16 5.52
CA GLN A 80 -3.61 3.21 4.73
C GLN A 80 -2.71 4.39 5.14
N THR A 81 -3.29 5.57 5.37
CA THR A 81 -2.55 6.76 5.78
C THR A 81 -1.93 6.58 7.17
N VAL A 82 -2.70 6.06 8.13
CA VAL A 82 -2.20 5.75 9.47
C VAL A 82 -1.08 4.72 9.40
N PHE A 83 -1.25 3.67 8.61
CA PHE A 83 -0.23 2.64 8.45
C PHE A 83 1.08 3.21 7.87
N LEU A 84 1.00 4.02 6.81
CA LEU A 84 2.16 4.65 6.19
C LEU A 84 2.84 5.70 7.09
N ALA A 85 2.07 6.39 7.95
CA ALA A 85 2.61 7.37 8.87
C ALA A 85 3.26 6.73 10.10
N VAL A 86 2.64 5.68 10.66
CA VAL A 86 3.04 5.08 11.93
C VAL A 86 4.10 3.99 11.75
N MET A 87 3.99 3.14 10.72
CA MET A 87 4.93 2.03 10.52
C MET A 87 6.40 2.46 10.49
N PRO A 88 6.78 3.54 9.77
CA PRO A 88 8.17 4.00 9.75
C PRO A 88 8.70 4.45 11.11
N MET A 89 7.82 4.76 12.06
CA MET A 89 8.19 5.19 13.41
C MET A 89 8.40 4.02 14.37
N THR A 90 8.12 2.79 13.96
CA THR A 90 8.27 1.61 14.84
C THR A 90 9.71 1.12 14.90
N ASP A 91 10.17 0.72 16.09
CA ASP A 91 11.52 0.15 16.27
C ASP A 91 11.74 -1.10 15.42
N ALA A 92 10.69 -1.93 15.29
CA ALA A 92 10.70 -3.11 14.43
C ALA A 92 11.00 -2.76 12.96
N TRP A 93 10.38 -1.70 12.44
CA TRP A 93 10.65 -1.23 11.08
C TRP A 93 12.07 -0.68 10.95
N GLN A 94 12.53 0.11 11.90
CA GLN A 94 13.89 0.69 11.85
C GLN A 94 14.97 -0.39 11.92
N ALA A 95 14.80 -1.39 12.79
CA ALA A 95 15.71 -2.53 12.87
C ALA A 95 15.71 -3.35 11.58
N ALA A 96 14.52 -3.65 11.03
CA ALA A 96 14.40 -4.35 9.75
C ALA A 96 15.05 -3.57 8.60
N LYS A 97 14.79 -2.26 8.51
CA LYS A 97 15.37 -1.36 7.52
C LYS A 97 16.90 -1.34 7.60
N ASN A 98 17.46 -1.21 8.81
CA ASN A 98 18.91 -1.20 9.00
C ASN A 98 19.56 -2.54 8.63
N ASN A 99 18.92 -3.67 8.96
CA ASN A 99 19.43 -4.97 8.54
C ASN A 99 19.41 -5.12 7.01
N LEU A 100 18.29 -4.77 6.37
CA LEU A 100 18.17 -4.85 4.91
C LEU A 100 19.15 -3.92 4.19
N MET A 101 19.34 -2.70 4.69
CA MET A 101 20.27 -1.74 4.09
C MET A 101 21.73 -2.22 4.12
N ASN A 102 22.10 -3.08 5.08
CA ASN A 102 23.48 -3.57 5.25
C ASN A 102 23.67 -5.01 4.73
N ASP A 103 22.64 -5.61 4.14
CA ASP A 103 22.69 -6.98 3.63
C ASP A 103 23.51 -7.01 2.33
N GLN A 104 24.70 -7.64 2.38
CA GLN A 104 25.61 -7.73 1.24
C GLN A 104 25.00 -8.47 0.06
N TYR A 105 24.22 -9.51 0.31
CA TYR A 105 23.58 -10.28 -0.76
C TYR A 105 22.53 -9.43 -1.49
N LEU A 106 21.74 -8.66 -0.75
CA LEU A 106 20.78 -7.73 -1.35
C LEU A 106 21.47 -6.60 -2.12
N GLN A 107 22.61 -6.09 -1.64
CA GLN A 107 23.39 -5.07 -2.34
C GLN A 107 24.06 -5.60 -3.61
N GLU A 108 24.60 -6.81 -3.60
CA GLU A 108 25.12 -7.47 -4.80
C GLU A 108 24.02 -7.65 -5.85
N GLU A 109 22.81 -7.97 -5.40
CA GLU A 109 21.70 -8.24 -6.28
C GLU A 109 21.05 -6.96 -6.85
N THR A 110 20.86 -5.93 -6.02
CA THR A 110 20.08 -4.72 -6.34
C THR A 110 20.92 -3.46 -6.56
N GLY A 111 22.23 -3.51 -6.29
CA GLY A 111 23.07 -2.31 -6.16
C GLY A 111 22.93 -1.68 -4.77
N ALA A 112 23.48 -0.47 -4.59
CA ALA A 112 23.33 0.22 -3.31
C ALA A 112 21.83 0.52 -3.05
N ILE A 113 21.35 0.19 -1.86
CA ILE A 113 19.95 0.31 -1.50
C ILE A 113 19.63 1.79 -1.24
N SER A 114 18.82 2.39 -2.11
CA SER A 114 18.38 3.79 -2.03
C SER A 114 17.03 3.95 -1.34
N GLY A 115 16.23 2.88 -1.23
CA GLY A 115 14.94 2.94 -0.56
C GLY A 115 14.33 1.58 -0.26
N ILE A 116 13.46 1.54 0.74
CA ILE A 116 12.66 0.36 1.09
C ILE A 116 11.23 0.85 1.27
N SER A 117 10.32 0.30 0.48
CA SER A 117 8.90 0.62 0.56
C SER A 117 8.13 -0.54 1.15
N LEU A 118 7.25 -0.22 2.08
CA LEU A 118 6.33 -1.16 2.68
C LEU A 118 5.02 -1.14 1.89
N THR A 119 4.62 -2.30 1.37
CA THR A 119 3.26 -2.44 0.86
C THR A 119 2.32 -2.65 2.06
N PRO A 120 1.20 -1.92 2.18
CA PRO A 120 0.23 -2.05 3.28
C PRO A 120 -0.62 -3.33 3.19
N LEU A 121 -0.04 -4.39 2.63
CA LEU A 121 -0.57 -5.74 2.62
C LEU A 121 0.37 -6.54 3.52
N GLY A 122 -0.20 -7.23 4.50
CA GLY A 122 0.55 -8.02 5.45
C GLY A 122 -0.39 -8.81 6.34
N THR A 123 0.11 -9.90 6.92
CA THR A 123 -0.67 -10.69 7.87
C THR A 123 -0.04 -10.58 9.25
N TYR A 124 -0.89 -10.37 10.25
CA TYR A 124 -0.53 -10.43 11.65
C TYR A 124 -1.25 -11.63 12.25
N SER A 125 -0.50 -12.58 12.80
CA SER A 125 -1.07 -13.67 13.58
C SER A 125 -0.36 -13.75 14.92
N SER A 126 -1.14 -13.97 15.99
CA SER A 126 -0.62 -14.14 17.33
C SER A 126 -1.27 -15.37 17.93
N HIS A 127 -0.46 -16.33 18.36
CA HIS A 127 -0.92 -17.55 18.99
C HIS A 127 -0.22 -17.75 20.34
N SER A 128 -0.93 -18.35 21.28
CA SER A 128 -0.40 -18.67 22.60
C SER A 128 -0.08 -20.15 22.64
N GLU A 129 1.19 -20.49 22.78
CA GLU A 129 1.64 -21.87 22.87
C GLU A 129 2.47 -22.06 24.14
N ASN A 130 2.07 -23.01 24.98
CA ASN A 130 2.74 -23.38 26.24
C ASN A 130 3.09 -22.17 27.15
N GLY A 131 2.15 -21.23 27.32
CA GLY A 131 2.33 -20.04 28.16
C GLY A 131 3.18 -18.92 27.55
N SER A 132 3.76 -19.14 26.37
CA SER A 132 4.47 -18.14 25.58
C SER A 132 3.55 -17.56 24.49
N ARG A 133 3.66 -16.25 24.23
CA ARG A 133 2.92 -15.61 23.14
C ARG A 133 3.85 -15.47 21.94
N VAL A 134 3.55 -16.21 20.87
CA VAL A 134 4.27 -16.12 19.60
C VAL A 134 3.48 -15.18 18.69
N THR A 135 4.16 -14.16 18.18
CA THR A 135 3.59 -13.20 17.24
C THR A 135 4.34 -13.28 15.92
N LYS A 136 3.62 -13.53 14.83
CA LYS A 136 4.14 -13.61 13.46
C LYS A 136 3.57 -12.46 12.64
N VAL A 137 4.47 -11.72 12.00
CA VAL A 137 4.11 -10.62 11.11
C VAL A 137 4.75 -10.85 9.75
N VAL A 138 3.95 -10.76 8.70
CA VAL A 138 4.40 -10.88 7.32
C VAL A 138 4.32 -9.52 6.66
N PHE A 139 5.47 -9.01 6.22
CA PHE A 139 5.56 -7.75 5.50
C PHE A 139 5.90 -7.99 4.03
N PHE A 140 5.21 -7.29 3.15
CA PHE A 140 5.56 -7.25 1.73
C PHE A 140 6.36 -5.97 1.48
N LEU A 141 7.62 -6.15 1.10
CA LEU A 141 8.59 -5.07 0.93
C LEU A 141 9.01 -5.00 -0.53
N THR A 142 9.22 -3.79 -1.01
CA THR A 142 9.94 -3.53 -2.25
C THR A 142 11.23 -2.82 -1.90
N ILE A 143 12.36 -3.49 -2.14
CA ILE A 143 13.69 -2.90 -2.00
C ILE A 143 14.06 -2.24 -3.31
N LYS A 144 14.49 -0.99 -3.23
CA LYS A 144 15.00 -0.20 -4.35
C LYS A 144 16.51 -0.10 -4.21
N GLY A 145 17.24 -0.77 -5.09
CA GLY A 145 18.67 -0.53 -5.26
C GLY A 145 18.95 0.24 -6.54
N ASP A 146 20.19 0.67 -6.76
CA ASP A 146 20.56 1.49 -7.91
C ASP A 146 20.42 0.78 -9.26
N THR A 147 20.50 -0.55 -9.30
CA THR A 147 20.45 -1.32 -10.56
C THR A 147 19.08 -1.91 -10.82
N LYS A 148 18.39 -2.39 -9.78
CA LYS A 148 17.05 -2.98 -9.88
C LYS A 148 16.28 -2.87 -8.57
N TYR A 149 14.98 -3.14 -8.62
CA TYR A 149 14.15 -3.33 -7.44
C TYR A 149 13.94 -4.83 -7.18
N LYS A 150 13.61 -5.18 -5.94
CA LYS A 150 13.26 -6.54 -5.53
C LYS A 150 12.06 -6.54 -4.61
N ASP A 151 11.01 -7.24 -5.01
CA ASP A 151 9.87 -7.52 -4.13
C ASP A 151 10.24 -8.73 -3.24
N MET A 152 10.03 -8.60 -1.94
CA MET A 152 10.33 -9.65 -0.97
C MET A 152 9.30 -9.71 0.14
N VAL A 153 9.18 -10.89 0.74
CA VAL A 153 8.33 -11.14 1.90
C VAL A 153 9.22 -11.31 3.11
N MET A 154 9.04 -10.46 4.12
CA MET A 154 9.75 -10.57 5.38
C MET A 154 8.84 -11.19 6.43
N HIS A 155 9.32 -12.23 7.08
CA HIS A 155 8.67 -12.89 8.21
C HIS A 155 9.36 -12.46 9.50
N LEU A 156 8.62 -11.78 10.37
CA LEU A 156 9.07 -11.39 11.70
C LEU A 156 8.36 -12.25 12.73
N GLU A 157 9.14 -12.93 13.57
CA GLU A 157 8.65 -13.76 14.66
C GLU A 157 9.20 -13.23 15.99
N HIS A 158 8.30 -12.98 16.93
CA HIS A 158 8.67 -12.59 18.29
C HIS A 158 7.96 -13.48 19.31
N THR A 159 8.75 -14.11 20.18
CA THR A 159 8.29 -14.92 21.30
C THR A 159 8.39 -14.11 22.59
N TRP A 160 7.27 -13.96 23.30
CA TRP A 160 7.23 -13.39 24.64
C TRP A 160 7.30 -14.51 25.67
N PHE A 161 8.33 -14.50 26.51
CA PHE A 161 8.40 -15.34 27.70
C PHE A 161 7.83 -14.56 28.89
N ARG A 162 6.89 -15.17 29.60
CA ARG A 162 6.36 -14.65 30.86
C ARG A 162 7.23 -15.06 32.03
#